data_AF-A0A7S1QB05-F1
#
_entry.id   AF-A0A7S1QB05-F1
#
_cell.length_a   1.000
_cell.length_b   1.000
_cell.length_c   1.000
_cell.angle_alpha   90.00
_cell.angle_beta   90.00
_cell.angle_gamma   90.00
#
_symmetry.space_group_name_H-M   'P 1'
#
loop_
_entity.id
_entity.type
_entity.pdbx_description
1 polymer ?
#
loop_
_entity_poly.entity_id
_entity_poly.type
_entity_poly.pdbx_seq_one_letter_code
_entity_poly.pdbx_strand_id
1 'polypeptide(L)'
;RARRRYLTPLTPAMFFSSLLLALPGHTPASVVASWPYWYALLAMLFALAVMSLVALEIIGSLLSCLMLFLAWLITRKNMLEAPRYVVIYAVLCVLNFFFDVVPLIMSLHGRSTVTVQQGQSASFEGIEQTTYVRTVRTTPFFDGRQGPLYNVESASMILSPVSMLLGTYLAVRAQCEIQQAASPLEGELPRDMERALPERSPQRPRTLGSFERFQGMGHKLTP
;
A
#
# COMPACT_ATOMS: atom_id res chain seq x y z
N ARG A 1 -33.67 -4.51 21.39
CA ARG A 1 -32.56 -3.76 22.06
C ARG A 1 -31.39 -3.65 21.08
N ALA A 2 -31.28 -2.53 20.36
CA ALA A 2 -30.23 -2.30 19.38
C ALA A 2 -28.96 -1.77 20.08
N ARG A 3 -27.86 -2.53 20.06
CA ARG A 3 -26.55 -2.05 20.51
C ARG A 3 -26.00 -1.08 19.47
N ARG A 4 -26.13 0.23 19.70
CA ARG A 4 -25.32 1.23 19.02
C ARG A 4 -23.86 0.99 19.43
N ARG A 5 -23.05 0.43 18.52
CA ARG A 5 -21.60 0.42 18.66
C ARG A 5 -21.14 1.86 18.38
N TYR A 6 -20.70 2.55 19.41
CA TYR A 6 -20.00 3.82 19.26
C TYR A 6 -18.68 3.54 18.52
N LEU A 7 -18.62 3.95 17.25
CA LEU A 7 -17.37 4.03 16.50
C LEU A 7 -16.57 5.18 17.10
N THR A 8 -15.66 4.88 18.02
CA THR A 8 -14.65 5.83 18.46
C THR A 8 -13.80 6.22 17.25
N PRO A 9 -13.57 7.52 17.00
CA PRO A 9 -12.73 7.98 15.91
C PRO A 9 -11.30 7.48 16.14
N LEU A 10 -10.89 6.51 15.33
CA LEU A 10 -9.55 5.94 15.34
C LEU A 10 -8.55 7.01 14.91
N THR A 11 -7.74 7.48 15.84
CA THR A 11 -6.59 8.34 15.54
C THR A 11 -5.54 7.53 14.75
N PRO A 12 -5.20 7.91 13.51
CA PRO A 12 -4.35 7.11 12.62
C PRO A 12 -2.89 7.05 13.08
N ALA A 13 -2.45 7.93 13.99
CA ALA A 13 -1.04 8.07 14.37
C ALA A 13 -0.50 6.94 15.27
N MET A 14 -1.35 6.20 16.00
CA MET A 14 -0.89 5.09 16.86
C MET A 14 -0.78 3.75 16.13
N PHE A 15 -1.19 3.65 14.87
CA PHE A 15 -1.15 2.38 14.13
C PHE A 15 0.24 1.96 13.67
N PHE A 16 1.14 2.90 13.35
CA PHE A 16 2.38 2.55 12.64
C PHE A 16 3.47 1.94 13.55
N SER A 17 3.62 2.41 14.79
CA SER A 17 4.70 1.94 15.67
C SER A 17 4.49 0.54 16.24
N SER A 18 3.25 0.15 16.54
CA SER A 18 2.95 -1.19 17.08
C SER A 18 2.89 -2.26 15.98
N LEU A 19 2.77 -1.85 14.71
CA LEU A 19 2.58 -2.73 13.55
C LEU A 19 3.85 -3.51 13.16
N LEU A 20 5.02 -2.89 13.32
CA LEU A 20 6.31 -3.45 12.91
C LEU A 20 6.89 -4.45 13.92
N LEU A 21 6.35 -4.48 15.13
CA LEU A 21 6.80 -5.32 16.26
C LEU A 21 5.88 -6.53 16.52
N ALA A 22 5.11 -6.97 15.50
CA ALA A 22 4.25 -8.13 15.63
C ALA A 22 5.08 -9.40 15.93
N LEU A 23 4.82 -9.96 17.13
CA LEU A 23 5.45 -11.14 17.71
C LEU A 23 5.48 -12.34 16.75
N PRO A 24 6.46 -13.25 16.91
CA PRO A 24 6.46 -14.57 16.27
C PRO A 24 5.27 -15.41 16.79
N GLY A 25 4.09 -15.19 16.21
CA GLY A 25 2.87 -15.96 16.44
C GLY A 25 2.54 -16.82 15.22
N HIS A 26 1.86 -17.94 15.45
CA HIS A 26 1.28 -18.76 14.40
C HIS A 26 0.24 -17.92 13.62
N THR A 27 0.24 -18.01 12.29
CA THR A 27 -0.75 -17.32 11.45
C THR A 27 -2.16 -17.82 11.79
N PRO A 28 -3.15 -16.93 12.02
CA PRO A 28 -4.51 -17.34 12.32
C PRO A 28 -5.10 -18.12 11.13
N ALA A 29 -5.86 -19.19 11.43
CA ALA A 29 -6.44 -20.06 10.41
C ALA A 29 -7.39 -19.33 9.44
N SER A 30 -7.99 -18.22 9.88
CA SER A 30 -8.85 -17.37 9.03
C SER A 30 -8.08 -16.76 7.86
N VAL A 31 -6.82 -16.36 8.07
CA VAL A 31 -5.97 -15.77 7.02
C VAL A 31 -5.60 -16.84 6.00
N VAL A 32 -5.32 -18.07 6.45
CA VAL A 32 -5.03 -19.21 5.59
C VAL A 32 -6.23 -19.55 4.70
N ALA A 33 -7.46 -19.42 5.22
CA ALA A 33 -8.68 -19.64 4.43
C ALA A 33 -8.84 -18.66 3.24
N SER A 34 -8.14 -17.51 3.27
CA SER A 34 -8.16 -16.52 2.17
C SER A 34 -7.20 -16.84 1.01
N TRP A 35 -6.40 -17.91 1.10
CA TRP A 35 -5.43 -18.32 0.08
C TRP A 35 -5.90 -18.34 -1.38
N PRO A 36 -7.09 -18.88 -1.74
CA PRO A 36 -7.49 -18.93 -3.14
C PRO A 36 -7.58 -17.53 -3.77
N TYR A 37 -7.97 -16.51 -3.00
CA TYR A 37 -8.05 -15.13 -3.47
C TYR A 37 -6.66 -14.53 -3.74
N TRP A 38 -5.64 -14.92 -2.96
CA TRP A 38 -4.26 -14.48 -3.21
C TRP A 38 -3.67 -15.10 -4.48
N TYR A 39 -4.00 -16.36 -4.79
CA TYR A 39 -3.61 -16.97 -6.06
C TYR A 39 -4.34 -16.33 -7.25
N ALA A 40 -5.62 -15.98 -7.10
CA ALA A 40 -6.35 -15.21 -8.11
C ALA A 40 -5.70 -13.84 -8.35
N LEU A 41 -5.30 -13.14 -7.27
CA LEU A 41 -4.57 -11.88 -7.35
C LEU A 41 -3.21 -12.05 -8.05
N LEU A 42 -2.44 -13.08 -7.71
CA LEU A 42 -1.16 -13.39 -8.37
C LEU A 42 -1.36 -13.64 -9.87
N ALA A 43 -2.38 -14.40 -10.26
CA ALA A 43 -2.71 -14.64 -11.65
C ALA A 43 -3.09 -13.35 -12.38
N MET A 44 -3.88 -12.48 -11.75
CA MET A 44 -4.21 -11.15 -12.30
C MET A 44 -2.99 -10.25 -12.45
N LEU A 45 -2.11 -10.18 -11.44
CA LEU A 45 -0.88 -9.39 -11.49
C LEU A 45 0.11 -9.92 -12.53
N PHE A 46 0.19 -11.24 -12.70
CA PHE A 46 0.99 -11.84 -13.75
C PHE A 46 0.45 -11.51 -15.14
N ALA A 47 -0.87 -11.64 -15.35
CA ALA A 47 -1.52 -11.24 -16.60
C ALA A 47 -1.29 -9.75 -16.89
N LEU A 48 -1.41 -8.89 -15.87
CA LEU A 48 -1.14 -7.47 -15.98
C LEU A 48 0.31 -7.20 -16.38
N ALA A 49 1.29 -7.83 -15.72
CA ALA A 49 2.71 -7.68 -16.05
C ALA A 49 3.01 -8.08 -17.50
N VAL A 50 2.41 -9.18 -17.99
CA VAL A 50 2.53 -9.61 -19.39
C VAL A 50 1.90 -8.59 -20.34
N MET A 51 0.69 -8.09 -20.04
CA MET A 51 0.04 -7.09 -20.88
C MET A 51 0.83 -5.78 -20.94
N SER A 52 1.33 -5.28 -19.80
CA SER A 52 2.19 -4.09 -19.75
C SER A 52 3.50 -4.28 -20.50
N LEU A 53 4.09 -5.48 -20.48
CA LEU A 53 5.28 -5.79 -21.26
C LEU A 53 4.99 -5.76 -22.77
N VAL A 54 3.84 -6.32 -23.20
CA VAL A 54 3.40 -6.27 -24.61
C VAL A 54 3.07 -4.85 -25.05
N ALA A 55 2.51 -4.02 -24.16
CA ALA A 55 2.25 -2.60 -24.41
C ALA A 55 3.52 -1.74 -24.39
N LEU A 56 4.70 -2.32 -24.13
CA LEU A 56 6.00 -1.64 -24.01
C LEU A 56 6.04 -0.55 -22.93
N GLU A 57 5.21 -0.68 -21.90
CA GLU A 57 5.16 0.24 -20.76
C GLU A 57 6.20 -0.17 -19.71
N ILE A 58 7.45 0.25 -19.89
CA ILE A 58 8.58 -0.17 -19.03
C ILE A 58 8.29 0.14 -17.55
N ILE A 59 7.83 1.35 -17.23
CA ILE A 59 7.56 1.77 -15.85
C ILE A 59 6.40 0.95 -15.24
N GLY A 60 5.29 0.80 -15.99
CA GLY A 60 4.14 0.01 -15.55
C GLY A 60 4.48 -1.46 -15.35
N SER A 61 5.32 -2.03 -16.22
CA SER A 61 5.80 -3.41 -16.11
C SER A 61 6.67 -3.61 -14.86
N LEU A 62 7.56 -2.66 -14.55
CA LEU A 62 8.43 -2.72 -13.37
C LEU A 62 7.62 -2.63 -12.07
N LEU A 63 6.62 -1.73 -12.01
CA LEU A 63 5.70 -1.64 -10.88
C LEU A 63 4.89 -2.93 -10.73
N SER A 64 4.34 -3.47 -11.81
CA SER A 64 3.57 -4.73 -11.80
C SER A 64 4.42 -5.91 -11.33
N CYS A 65 5.67 -6.02 -11.81
CA CYS A 65 6.63 -7.03 -11.37
C CYS A 65 6.98 -6.91 -9.88
N LEU A 66 7.16 -5.69 -9.37
CA LEU A 66 7.41 -5.43 -7.96
C LEU A 66 6.20 -5.88 -7.11
N MET A 67 4.98 -5.52 -7.53
CA MET A 67 3.76 -5.92 -6.83
C MET A 67 3.56 -7.44 -6.86
N LEU A 68 3.82 -8.09 -8.00
CA LEU A 68 3.79 -9.54 -8.14
C LEU A 68 4.80 -10.21 -7.21
N PHE A 69 6.03 -9.68 -7.14
CA PHE A 69 7.07 -10.22 -6.28
C PHE A 69 6.71 -10.11 -4.78
N LEU A 70 6.15 -8.99 -4.34
CA LEU A 70 5.68 -8.84 -2.96
C LEU A 70 4.51 -9.77 -2.62
N ALA A 71 3.53 -9.89 -3.51
CA ALA A 71 2.44 -10.84 -3.35
C ALA A 71 2.95 -12.29 -3.29
N TRP A 72 3.98 -12.62 -4.08
CA TRP A 72 4.65 -13.92 -4.05
C TRP A 72 5.41 -14.14 -2.73
N LEU A 73 6.11 -13.13 -2.21
CA LEU A 73 6.77 -13.20 -0.90
C LEU A 73 5.79 -13.43 0.25
N ILE A 74 4.60 -12.82 0.19
CA ILE A 74 3.54 -13.01 1.17
C ILE A 74 3.00 -14.46 1.13
N THR A 75 2.85 -15.03 -0.06
CA THR A 75 2.21 -16.35 -0.26
C THR A 75 3.16 -17.55 -0.14
N ARG A 76 4.45 -17.41 -0.47
CA ARG A 76 5.42 -18.53 -0.62
C ARG A 76 5.60 -19.45 0.61
N LYS A 77 5.37 -18.95 1.82
CA LYS A 77 5.58 -19.69 3.09
C LYS A 77 4.29 -19.75 3.89
N ASN A 78 3.18 -20.11 3.26
CA ASN A 78 1.90 -20.29 3.94
C ASN A 78 1.47 -19.06 4.77
N MET A 79 1.75 -17.84 4.26
CA MET A 79 1.48 -16.57 4.95
C MET A 79 2.25 -16.34 6.26
N LEU A 80 3.25 -17.17 6.61
CA LEU A 80 4.02 -17.02 7.85
C LEU A 80 4.74 -15.66 7.96
N GLU A 81 5.19 -15.12 6.83
CA GLU A 81 5.86 -13.81 6.76
C GLU A 81 4.88 -12.66 6.42
N ALA A 82 3.58 -12.94 6.28
CA ALA A 82 2.58 -11.96 5.85
C ALA A 82 2.54 -10.69 6.74
N PRO A 83 2.59 -10.76 8.09
CA PRO A 83 2.53 -9.56 8.93
C PRO A 83 3.62 -8.52 8.61
N ARG A 84 4.79 -8.97 8.14
CA ARG A 84 5.94 -8.08 7.84
C ARG A 84 5.74 -7.30 6.54
N TYR A 85 5.10 -7.92 5.55
CA TYR A 85 5.04 -7.39 4.19
C TYR A 85 3.67 -6.83 3.82
N VAL A 86 2.59 -7.28 4.48
CA VAL A 86 1.21 -6.95 4.10
C VAL A 86 0.91 -5.45 4.16
N VAL A 87 1.49 -4.73 5.14
CA VAL A 87 1.29 -3.28 5.30
C VAL A 87 1.98 -2.51 4.18
N ILE A 88 3.25 -2.83 3.91
CA ILE A 88 4.02 -2.22 2.82
C ILE A 88 3.31 -2.48 1.50
N TYR A 89 2.84 -3.72 1.30
CA TYR A 89 2.09 -4.11 0.12
C TYR A 89 0.77 -3.33 -0.02
N ALA A 90 0.01 -3.13 1.07
CA ALA A 90 -1.23 -2.35 1.06
C ALA A 90 -0.98 -0.89 0.65
N VAL A 91 0.06 -0.26 1.21
CA VAL A 91 0.41 1.13 0.88
C VAL A 91 0.81 1.26 -0.60
N LEU A 92 1.63 0.34 -1.11
CA LEU A 92 2.01 0.32 -2.51
C LEU A 92 0.81 0.09 -3.44
N CYS A 93 -0.12 -0.80 -3.07
CA CYS A 93 -1.37 -1.01 -3.83
C CYS A 93 -2.19 0.28 -3.91
N VAL A 94 -2.37 1.00 -2.80
CA VAL A 94 -3.13 2.25 -2.78
C VAL A 94 -2.47 3.33 -3.64
N LEU A 95 -1.15 3.49 -3.54
CA LEU A 95 -0.41 4.47 -4.34
C LEU A 95 -0.52 4.15 -5.84
N ASN A 96 -0.30 2.90 -6.22
CA ASN A 96 -0.42 2.47 -7.61
C ASN A 96 -1.85 2.63 -8.13
N PHE A 97 -2.86 2.31 -7.33
CA PHE A 97 -4.26 2.53 -7.68
C PHE A 97 -4.54 3.99 -8.07
N PHE A 98 -4.00 4.96 -7.32
CA PHE A 98 -4.16 6.38 -7.67
C PHE A 98 -3.47 6.73 -8.98
N PHE A 99 -2.25 6.24 -9.20
CA PHE A 99 -1.53 6.48 -10.45
C PHE A 99 -2.19 5.85 -11.66
N ASP A 100 -2.92 4.75 -11.50
CA ASP A 100 -3.63 4.08 -12.59
C ASP A 100 -5.03 4.68 -12.85
N VAL A 101 -5.72 5.13 -11.79
CA VAL A 101 -7.06 5.72 -11.91
C VAL A 101 -7.06 7.05 -12.65
N VAL A 102 -6.04 7.89 -12.43
CA VAL A 102 -5.93 9.20 -13.10
C VAL A 102 -5.91 9.05 -14.64
N PRO A 103 -4.99 8.29 -15.25
CA PRO A 103 -4.96 8.10 -16.70
C PRO A 103 -6.20 7.35 -17.22
N LEU A 104 -6.77 6.43 -16.42
CA LEU A 104 -8.02 5.76 -16.78
C LEU A 104 -9.19 6.76 -16.91
N ILE A 105 -9.37 7.66 -15.94
CA ILE A 105 -10.42 8.70 -15.98
C ILE A 105 -10.20 9.65 -17.17
N MET A 106 -8.95 10.05 -17.42
CA MET A 106 -8.61 10.92 -18.56
C MET A 106 -8.90 10.25 -19.91
N SER A 107 -8.79 8.92 -19.98
CA SER A 107 -8.99 8.14 -21.21
C SER A 107 -10.42 7.62 -21.38
N LEU A 108 -11.27 7.74 -20.35
CA LEU A 108 -12.62 7.18 -20.33
C LEU A 108 -13.54 7.82 -21.39
N HIS A 109 -13.29 9.09 -21.73
CA HIS A 109 -14.01 9.82 -22.78
C HIS A 109 -13.46 9.54 -24.20
N GLY A 110 -12.54 8.59 -24.33
CA GLY A 110 -11.82 8.29 -25.56
C GLY A 110 -10.35 8.72 -25.47
N ARG A 111 -9.52 8.06 -26.26
CA ARG A 111 -8.09 8.35 -26.34
C ARG A 111 -7.86 9.37 -27.44
N SER A 112 -7.24 10.49 -27.06
CA SER A 112 -6.93 11.57 -28.01
C SER A 112 -5.46 11.45 -28.43
N THR A 113 -5.24 11.05 -29.68
CA THR A 113 -3.91 11.09 -30.28
C THR A 113 -3.73 12.43 -30.98
N VAL A 114 -2.74 13.18 -30.53
CA VAL A 114 -2.37 14.46 -31.12
C VAL A 114 -1.24 14.20 -32.11
N THR A 115 -1.54 14.31 -33.40
CA THR A 115 -0.49 14.29 -34.42
C THR A 115 -0.17 15.73 -34.79
N VAL A 116 1.08 16.15 -34.55
CA VAL A 116 1.58 17.46 -34.99
C VAL A 116 2.29 17.23 -36.30
N GLN A 117 1.77 17.81 -37.38
CA GLN A 117 2.43 17.82 -38.67
C GLN A 117 3.02 19.21 -38.89
N GLN A 118 4.31 19.25 -39.24
CA GLN A 118 4.95 20.49 -39.64
C GLN A 118 4.30 20.95 -40.95
N GLY A 119 3.63 22.10 -40.91
CA GLY A 119 3.07 22.73 -42.09
C GLY A 119 4.15 23.39 -42.93
N GLN A 120 3.75 24.15 -43.95
CA GLN A 120 4.68 24.89 -44.78
C GLN A 120 5.35 25.99 -43.96
N SER A 121 6.69 26.03 -43.96
CA SER A 121 7.45 27.19 -43.47
C SER A 121 7.45 28.25 -44.55
N ALA A 122 6.90 29.43 -44.25
CA ALA A 122 6.96 30.59 -45.13
C ALA A 122 7.91 31.62 -44.53
N SER A 123 8.87 32.10 -45.31
CA SER A 123 9.74 33.21 -44.92
C SER A 123 9.17 34.50 -45.48
N PHE A 124 8.66 35.38 -44.61
CA PHE A 124 8.20 36.72 -44.98
C PHE A 124 9.11 37.75 -44.29
N GLU A 125 9.71 38.65 -45.07
CA GLU A 125 10.60 39.72 -44.56
C GLU A 125 11.79 39.24 -43.70
N GLY A 126 12.30 38.03 -43.96
CA GLY A 126 13.41 37.45 -43.19
C GLY A 126 12.99 36.84 -41.84
N ILE A 127 11.69 36.78 -41.55
CA ILE A 127 11.13 36.03 -40.41
C ILE A 127 10.61 34.69 -40.94
N GLU A 128 11.19 33.59 -40.45
CA GLU A 128 10.73 32.23 -40.76
C GLU A 128 9.49 31.91 -39.91
N GLN A 129 8.30 31.92 -40.53
CA GLN A 129 7.05 31.53 -39.89
C GLN A 129 6.77 30.05 -40.16
N THR A 130 6.98 29.20 -39.16
CA THR A 130 6.61 27.77 -39.23
C THR A 130 5.20 27.57 -38.69
N THR A 131 4.25 27.20 -39.55
CA THR A 131 2.87 26.88 -39.12
C THR A 131 2.77 25.40 -38.75
N TYR A 132 2.38 25.09 -37.52
CA TYR A 132 2.14 23.71 -37.09
C TYR A 132 0.65 23.38 -37.15
N VAL A 133 0.29 22.35 -37.92
CA VAL A 133 -1.09 21.85 -37.95
C VAL A 133 -1.21 20.73 -36.92
N ARG A 134 -2.05 20.95 -35.90
CA ARG A 134 -2.32 19.97 -34.84
C ARG A 134 -3.63 19.25 -35.13
N THR A 135 -3.56 18.00 -35.56
CA THR A 135 -4.75 17.16 -35.77
C THR A 135 -5.00 16.33 -34.50
N VAL A 136 -6.13 16.59 -33.83
CA VAL A 136 -6.58 15.80 -32.68
C VAL A 136 -7.54 14.72 -33.20
N ARG A 137 -7.16 13.46 -33.07
CA ARG A 137 -8.02 12.32 -33.40
C ARG A 137 -8.46 11.64 -32.11
N THR A 138 -9.77 11.61 -31.87
CA THR A 138 -10.36 10.90 -30.73
C THR A 138 -10.81 9.51 -31.19
N THR A 139 -10.31 8.47 -30.54
CA THR A 139 -10.73 7.08 -30.76
C THR A 139 -11.50 6.56 -29.54
N PRO A 140 -12.49 5.68 -29.73
CA PRO A 140 -13.20 5.06 -28.60
C PRO A 140 -12.22 4.21 -27.77
N PHE A 141 -12.55 3.98 -26.50
CA PHE A 141 -11.67 3.26 -25.57
C PHE A 141 -11.30 1.85 -26.06
N PHE A 142 -12.25 1.13 -26.65
CA PHE A 142 -11.99 -0.09 -27.41
C PHE A 142 -12.35 0.15 -28.89
N ASP A 143 -11.45 -0.23 -29.78
CA ASP A 143 -11.64 -0.11 -31.23
C ASP A 143 -11.09 -1.36 -31.93
N GLY A 144 -11.97 -2.13 -32.57
CA GLY A 144 -11.57 -3.31 -33.35
C GLY A 144 -10.71 -2.96 -34.57
N ARG A 145 -10.71 -1.69 -35.01
CA ARG A 145 -9.96 -1.23 -36.19
C ARG A 145 -8.52 -0.84 -35.90
N GLN A 146 -8.18 -0.56 -34.63
CA GLN A 146 -6.83 -0.13 -34.22
C GLN A 146 -5.87 -1.29 -33.95
N GLY A 147 -6.35 -2.53 -34.10
CA GLY A 147 -5.58 -3.75 -33.88
C GLY A 147 -5.64 -4.27 -32.43
N PRO A 148 -5.09 -5.47 -32.17
CA PRO A 148 -5.19 -6.12 -30.87
C PRO A 148 -4.37 -5.41 -29.79
N LEU A 149 -3.22 -4.83 -30.13
CA LEU A 149 -2.33 -4.16 -29.16
C LEU A 149 -3.01 -2.95 -28.51
N TYR A 150 -3.79 -2.18 -29.29
CA TYR A 150 -4.60 -1.08 -28.76
C TYR A 150 -5.61 -1.55 -27.71
N ASN A 151 -6.31 -2.65 -27.99
CA ASN A 151 -7.31 -3.20 -27.07
C ASN A 151 -6.66 -3.85 -25.83
N VAL A 152 -5.46 -4.43 -25.96
CA VAL A 152 -4.68 -4.96 -24.83
C VAL A 152 -4.27 -3.82 -23.89
N GLU A 153 -3.83 -2.69 -24.42
CA GLU A 153 -3.50 -1.50 -23.64
C GLU A 153 -4.74 -0.95 -22.91
N SER A 154 -5.87 -0.84 -23.60
CA SER A 154 -7.13 -0.44 -22.96
C SER A 154 -7.59 -1.44 -21.89
N ALA A 155 -7.36 -2.74 -22.10
CA ALA A 155 -7.65 -3.76 -21.09
C ALA A 155 -6.72 -3.67 -19.87
N SER A 156 -5.42 -3.41 -20.06
CA SER A 156 -4.47 -3.23 -18.96
C SER A 156 -4.82 -2.00 -18.12
N MET A 157 -5.25 -0.90 -18.75
CA MET A 157 -5.71 0.31 -18.05
C MET A 157 -6.88 0.06 -17.09
N ILE A 158 -7.78 -0.89 -17.41
CA ILE A 158 -8.89 -1.28 -16.51
C ILE A 158 -8.43 -2.33 -15.50
N LEU A 159 -7.66 -3.33 -15.95
CA LEU A 159 -7.27 -4.44 -15.09
C LEU A 159 -6.33 -3.99 -13.96
N SER A 160 -5.48 -2.99 -14.22
CA SER A 160 -4.53 -2.48 -13.23
C SER A 160 -5.23 -1.97 -11.95
N PRO A 161 -6.11 -0.96 -12.00
CA PRO A 161 -6.76 -0.46 -10.79
C PRO A 161 -7.67 -1.51 -10.11
N VAL A 162 -8.27 -2.44 -10.88
CA VAL A 162 -9.04 -3.55 -10.29
C VAL A 162 -8.13 -4.49 -9.49
N SER A 163 -6.95 -4.82 -10.01
CA SER A 163 -5.97 -5.66 -9.32
C SER A 163 -5.40 -4.97 -8.07
N MET A 164 -5.12 -3.66 -8.15
CA MET A 164 -4.61 -2.88 -7.01
C MET A 164 -5.67 -2.72 -5.91
N LEU A 165 -6.94 -2.53 -6.29
CA LEU A 165 -8.05 -2.48 -5.33
C LEU A 165 -8.23 -3.82 -4.61
N LEU A 166 -8.18 -4.93 -5.36
CA LEU A 166 -8.25 -6.27 -4.79
C LEU A 166 -7.05 -6.56 -3.87
N GLY A 167 -5.84 -6.19 -4.28
CA GLY A 167 -4.63 -6.33 -3.47
C GLY A 167 -4.71 -5.53 -2.16
N THR A 168 -5.20 -4.29 -2.23
CA THR A 168 -5.45 -3.45 -1.05
C THR A 168 -6.47 -4.10 -0.13
N TYR A 169 -7.60 -4.57 -0.66
CA TYR A 169 -8.66 -5.21 0.12
C TYR A 169 -8.14 -6.46 0.87
N LEU A 170 -7.42 -7.35 0.17
CA LEU A 170 -6.86 -8.55 0.77
C LEU A 170 -5.81 -8.22 1.83
N ALA A 171 -4.97 -7.20 1.58
CA ALA A 171 -3.94 -6.78 2.52
C ALA A 171 -4.54 -6.17 3.80
N VAL A 172 -5.52 -5.27 3.67
CA VAL A 172 -6.23 -4.67 4.81
C VAL A 172 -6.96 -5.74 5.61
N ARG A 173 -7.66 -6.66 4.94
CA ARG A 173 -8.35 -7.76 5.61
C ARG A 173 -7.39 -8.66 6.39
N ALA A 174 -6.29 -9.08 5.76
CA ALA A 174 -5.27 -9.89 6.41
C ALA A 174 -4.68 -9.16 7.64
N GLN A 175 -4.43 -7.85 7.52
CA GLN A 175 -3.97 -7.03 8.64
C GLN A 175 -4.98 -6.98 9.79
N CYS A 176 -6.27 -6.80 9.50
CA CYS A 176 -7.31 -6.80 10.54
C CYS A 176 -7.39 -8.15 11.27
N GLU A 177 -7.30 -9.27 10.54
CA GLU A 177 -7.34 -10.61 11.14
C GLU A 177 -6.09 -10.89 12.01
N ILE A 178 -4.91 -10.44 11.57
CA ILE A 178 -3.68 -10.52 12.37
C ILE A 178 -3.80 -9.69 13.66
N GLN A 179 -4.33 -8.46 13.57
CA GLN A 179 -4.53 -7.60 14.74
C GLN A 179 -5.53 -8.21 15.73
N GLN A 180 -6.65 -8.75 15.23
CA GLN A 180 -7.65 -9.41 16.07
C GLN A 180 -7.08 -10.64 16.80
N ALA A 181 -6.19 -11.40 16.15
CA ALA A 181 -5.52 -12.54 16.76
C ALA A 181 -4.48 -12.14 17.82
N ALA A 182 -3.94 -10.92 17.75
CA ALA A 182 -2.95 -10.40 18.70
C ALA A 182 -3.57 -9.79 19.97
N SER A 183 -4.78 -9.23 19.89
CA SER A 183 -5.48 -8.60 21.03
C SER A 183 -5.75 -9.47 22.29
N PRO A 184 -5.89 -10.82 22.24
CA PRO A 184 -6.21 -11.61 23.43
C PRO A 184 -5.15 -11.54 24.53
N LEU A 185 -3.88 -11.32 24.18
CA LEU A 185 -2.76 -11.32 25.13
C LEU A 185 -2.71 -10.08 26.04
N GLU A 186 -3.30 -8.95 25.65
CA GLU A 186 -3.31 -7.75 26.50
C GLU A 186 -4.39 -7.80 27.60
N GLY A 187 -5.45 -8.58 27.40
CA GLY A 187 -6.55 -8.72 28.36
C GLY A 187 -6.28 -9.70 29.51
N GLU A 188 -5.28 -10.57 29.35
CA GLU A 188 -4.84 -11.55 30.35
C GLU A 188 -3.52 -11.14 31.03
N LEU A 189 -3.21 -9.85 31.10
CA LEU A 189 -2.31 -9.42 32.18
C LEU A 189 -2.99 -9.90 33.48
N PRO A 190 -2.37 -10.81 34.25
CA PRO A 190 -3.06 -11.43 35.36
C PRO A 190 -3.57 -10.32 36.26
N ARG A 191 -4.90 -10.23 36.46
CA ARG A 191 -5.47 -9.36 37.50
C ARG A 191 -4.86 -9.69 38.87
N ASP A 192 -4.23 -10.85 38.98
CA ASP A 192 -3.47 -11.30 40.14
C ASP A 192 -2.13 -10.57 40.30
N MET A 193 -1.51 -10.06 39.22
CA MET A 193 -0.32 -9.19 39.31
C MET A 193 -0.69 -7.77 39.78
N GLU A 194 -1.88 -7.28 39.41
CA GLU A 194 -2.41 -6.01 39.95
C GLU A 194 -2.87 -6.14 41.40
N ARG A 195 -3.29 -7.34 41.84
CA ARG A 195 -3.52 -7.66 43.26
C ARG A 195 -2.25 -7.95 44.06
N ALA A 196 -1.16 -8.32 43.39
CA ALA A 196 0.14 -8.57 44.03
C ALA A 196 1.00 -7.31 44.17
N LEU A 197 0.57 -6.16 43.64
CA LEU A 197 1.15 -4.88 44.03
C LEU A 197 0.81 -4.66 45.50
N PRO A 198 1.81 -4.70 46.42
CA PRO A 198 1.55 -4.53 47.84
C PRO A 198 0.83 -3.20 48.04
N GLU A 199 -0.34 -3.29 48.68
CA GLU A 199 -1.12 -2.15 49.12
C GLU A 199 -0.15 -1.12 49.68
N ARG A 200 -0.03 0.01 48.97
CA ARG A 200 0.93 1.06 49.25
C ARG A 200 0.63 1.55 50.65
N SER A 201 1.37 0.99 51.61
CA SER A 201 1.24 1.29 53.03
C SER A 201 1.18 2.80 53.17
N PRO A 202 0.22 3.38 53.91
CA PRO A 202 0.09 4.82 54.05
C PRO A 202 1.46 5.37 54.45
N GLN A 203 2.02 6.13 53.51
CA GLN A 203 3.39 6.60 53.55
C GLN A 203 3.48 7.51 54.77
N ARG A 204 4.13 7.01 55.82
CA ARG A 204 4.46 7.80 57.01
C ARG A 204 5.21 9.05 56.53
N PRO A 205 4.89 10.27 57.04
CA PRO A 205 5.58 11.48 56.62
C PRO A 205 7.08 11.29 56.80
N ARG A 206 7.81 11.26 55.68
CA ARG A 206 9.28 11.27 55.70
C ARG A 206 9.68 12.65 56.21
N THR A 207 10.13 12.70 57.45
CA THR A 207 10.87 13.83 57.99
C THR A 207 12.08 14.09 57.10
N LEU A 208 12.17 15.34 56.67
CA LEU A 208 13.28 15.97 55.98
C LEU A 208 14.59 15.62 56.69
N GLY A 209 15.47 14.84 56.06
CA GLY A 209 16.74 14.48 56.68
C GLY A 209 17.69 13.79 55.72
N SER A 210 18.78 14.51 55.40
CA SER A 210 20.00 14.05 54.74
C SER A 210 20.01 14.06 53.20
N PHE A 211 20.50 15.18 52.67
CA PHE A 211 21.15 15.28 51.38
C PHE A 211 22.45 14.45 51.42
N GLU A 212 22.43 13.21 50.95
CA GLU A 212 23.67 12.56 50.53
C GLU A 212 24.02 12.98 49.10
N ARG A 213 25.08 13.78 49.05
CA ARG A 213 25.75 14.30 47.86
C ARG A 213 26.39 13.13 47.11
N PHE A 214 25.74 12.62 46.06
CA PHE A 214 26.35 11.64 45.17
C PHE A 214 27.45 12.30 44.33
N GLN A 215 28.71 11.99 44.65
CA GLN A 215 29.90 12.43 43.94
C GLN A 215 30.26 11.35 42.91
N GLY A 216 29.72 11.46 41.70
CA GLY A 216 30.07 10.57 40.59
C GLY A 216 31.43 10.95 39.98
N MET A 217 32.34 9.97 39.88
CA MET A 217 33.63 10.11 39.22
C MET A 217 33.47 10.41 37.72
N GLY A 218 34.10 11.49 37.26
CA GLY A 218 34.19 11.84 35.85
C GLY A 218 35.06 10.87 35.08
N HIS A 219 34.50 10.26 34.03
CA HIS A 219 35.29 9.57 33.02
C HIS A 219 35.82 10.59 32.01
N LYS A 220 37.15 10.57 31.83
CA LYS A 220 37.87 11.37 30.84
C LYS A 220 37.56 10.85 29.43
N LEU A 221 37.11 11.74 28.56
CA LEU A 221 37.14 11.54 27.12
C LEU A 221 38.59 11.65 26.66
N THR A 222 39.06 10.65 25.91
CA THR A 222 40.34 10.67 25.20
C THR A 222 40.09 10.98 23.72
N PRO A 223 41.02 11.70 23.05
CA PRO A 223 40.85 12.26 21.71
C PRO A 223 40.93 11.22 20.58
#